data_AF-S7ZKC7-F1
#
_entry.id   AF-S7ZKC7-F1
#
_cell.length_a   1.000
_cell.length_b   1.000
_cell.length_c   1.000
_cell.angle_alpha   90.00
_cell.angle_beta   90.00
_cell.angle_gamma   90.00
#
_symmetry.space_group_name_H-M   'P 1'
#
loop_
_entity.id
_entity.type
_entity.pdbx_description
1 polymer ?
#
loop_
_entity_poly.entity_id
_entity_poly.type
_entity_poly.pdbx_seq_one_letter_code
_entity_poly.pdbx_strand_id
1 'polypeptide(L)'
;MISFKGKDKAYPYSLDIDADDEEEGEPHEVDVGGIKAQFFFGQPEEELIPSRFLEMAEDSEICHRLPWPFSGDVSNPKAMNICQWPIMNVRYREVFRWLQHVPSVSLGLWEGGVEQCFSEMAEGDCEAQASVLFNLLQDIREMMCLTAKNGEIPPLTLRPRLTQCSLSYLTGYREKHRDGPETDGMLALESGPGSRSPVPILPLCVTKYEEPMETALSDRFKVILGQLLRHTKPLPVPGDKIPDQEMFLLGLHGSRLHLMRAYFPGYKLSSIWCGRELPNPADKKSPTKILTEPSPRQSSSSTAAPTLHHESKKPQPEKSRSPKARPSSSSSTRFYTAENIKRVLQRYEASKRKLESEADIRSFRVVSTREYDLWKRDDFMAALKVLLALHHYLQSGSARCGAIMRAFKEPLEFGMNPELHDADEEEEIETVPKSQKPASAVSPKAKPLPVERSAPETFPSELSRQLKMLRHKAGKGGIRSKRSPDSQETAQQSSRSWFSRSQGIGKKLNKSPPRDKPA
;
A
#
# COMPACT_ATOMS: atom_id res chain seq x y z
N MET A 1 -43.30 -37.96 -12.77
CA MET A 1 -43.83 -36.90 -11.89
C MET A 1 -43.36 -37.19 -10.47
N ILE A 2 -42.28 -36.55 -10.02
CA ILE A 2 -41.73 -36.72 -8.66
C ILE A 2 -41.72 -35.33 -8.02
N SER A 3 -42.52 -35.20 -6.97
CA SER A 3 -42.80 -33.97 -6.23
C SER A 3 -41.71 -33.72 -5.20
N PHE A 4 -40.92 -32.65 -5.38
CA PHE A 4 -40.03 -32.13 -4.34
C PHE A 4 -40.83 -31.19 -3.42
N LYS A 5 -41.07 -31.63 -2.18
CA LYS A 5 -41.54 -30.76 -1.09
C LYS A 5 -40.36 -29.98 -0.54
N GLY A 6 -40.34 -28.67 -0.77
CA GLY A 6 -39.45 -27.72 -0.10
C GLY A 6 -39.77 -27.64 1.39
N LYS A 7 -38.74 -27.77 2.22
CA LYS A 7 -38.76 -27.36 3.63
C LYS A 7 -37.98 -26.05 3.72
N ASP A 8 -38.71 -24.95 3.88
CA ASP A 8 -38.14 -23.68 4.28
C ASP A 8 -37.55 -23.83 5.69
N LYS A 9 -36.22 -23.80 5.78
CA LYS A 9 -35.51 -23.61 7.05
C LYS A 9 -35.37 -22.12 7.25
N ALA A 10 -36.23 -21.56 8.09
CA ALA A 10 -35.99 -20.27 8.72
C ALA A 10 -34.66 -20.34 9.49
N TYR A 11 -33.74 -19.42 9.20
CA TYR A 11 -32.49 -19.25 9.95
C TYR A 11 -32.80 -18.42 11.22
N PRO A 12 -32.63 -18.97 12.43
CA PRO A 12 -32.76 -18.22 13.67
C PRO A 12 -31.36 -17.80 14.13
N TYR A 13 -30.80 -16.76 13.51
CA TYR A 13 -29.66 -16.04 14.06
C TYR A 13 -29.94 -14.55 13.90
N SER A 14 -30.76 -14.02 14.79
CA SER A 14 -30.67 -12.61 15.17
C SER A 14 -29.50 -12.53 16.13
N LEU A 15 -28.32 -12.22 15.59
CA LEU A 15 -27.18 -11.80 16.39
C LEU A 15 -27.42 -10.34 16.76
N ASP A 16 -28.17 -10.14 17.83
CA ASP A 16 -28.08 -8.90 18.62
C ASP A 16 -26.70 -8.93 19.30
N ILE A 17 -25.66 -8.63 18.52
CA ILE A 17 -24.35 -8.28 19.06
C ILE A 17 -24.55 -6.85 19.53
N ASP A 18 -24.75 -6.71 20.84
CA ASP A 18 -24.56 -5.44 21.51
C ASP A 18 -23.21 -4.90 21.05
N ALA A 19 -23.23 -3.74 20.39
CA ALA A 19 -22.04 -3.01 19.97
C ALA A 19 -21.38 -2.42 21.22
N ASP A 20 -20.94 -3.31 22.11
CA ASP A 20 -19.95 -3.00 23.12
C ASP A 20 -18.77 -2.42 22.34
N ASP A 21 -18.39 -1.20 22.70
CA ASP A 21 -17.26 -0.46 22.16
C ASP A 21 -16.02 -1.37 22.22
N GLU A 22 -15.75 -2.14 21.15
CA GLU A 22 -14.51 -2.88 21.01
C GLU A 22 -13.40 -1.84 21.15
N GLU A 23 -12.72 -1.86 22.30
CA GLU A 23 -11.60 -0.96 22.59
C GLU A 23 -10.64 -1.07 21.41
N GLU A 24 -10.58 -0.03 20.59
CA GLU A 24 -9.56 0.11 19.56
C GLU A 24 -8.22 -0.13 20.26
N GLY A 25 -7.57 -1.24 19.93
CA GLY A 25 -6.31 -1.62 20.55
C GLY A 25 -5.32 -0.47 20.49
N GLU A 26 -4.53 -0.31 21.55
CA GLU A 26 -3.54 0.75 21.66
C GLU A 26 -2.64 0.77 20.41
N PRO A 27 -2.47 1.93 19.74
CA PRO A 27 -1.68 1.97 18.52
C PRO A 27 -0.22 1.64 18.80
N HIS A 28 0.40 0.89 17.89
CA HIS A 28 1.84 0.66 17.94
C HIS A 28 2.56 1.88 17.37
N GLU A 29 3.32 2.59 18.22
CA GLU A 29 4.08 3.76 17.81
C GLU A 29 5.51 3.36 17.41
N VAL A 30 6.00 3.89 16.28
CA VAL A 30 7.41 3.84 15.89
C VAL A 30 7.91 5.23 15.49
N ASP A 31 9.18 5.50 15.78
CA ASP A 31 9.85 6.75 15.37
C ASP A 31 10.85 6.47 14.24
N VAL A 32 10.72 7.21 13.14
CA VAL A 32 11.66 7.20 12.02
C VAL A 32 12.17 8.61 11.79
N GLY A 33 13.36 8.90 12.30
CA GLY A 33 14.04 10.19 12.14
C GLY A 33 13.25 11.37 12.68
N GLY A 34 12.56 11.18 13.80
CA GLY A 34 11.70 12.17 14.45
C GLY A 34 10.32 12.33 13.82
N ILE A 35 9.94 11.48 12.86
CA ILE A 35 8.55 11.30 12.42
C ILE A 35 7.97 10.10 13.14
N LYS A 36 6.85 10.30 13.83
CA LYS A 36 6.10 9.25 14.51
C LYS A 36 5.08 8.64 13.58
N ALA A 37 4.99 7.32 13.59
CA ALA A 37 3.92 6.57 12.93
C ALA A 37 3.14 5.78 13.97
N GLN A 38 1.82 5.98 13.98
CA GLN A 38 0.88 5.24 14.83
C GLN A 38 0.19 4.17 13.99
N PHE A 39 0.55 2.92 14.24
CA PHE A 39 0.01 1.76 13.53
C PHE A 39 -1.24 1.21 14.23
N PHE A 40 -2.32 1.12 13.46
CA PHE A 40 -3.58 0.51 13.86
C PHE A 40 -3.82 -0.74 13.01
N PHE A 41 -3.85 -1.90 13.65
CA PHE A 41 -4.04 -3.18 12.97
C PHE A 41 -5.49 -3.63 12.98
N GLY A 42 -5.84 -4.58 12.10
CA GLY A 42 -7.17 -5.18 12.09
C GLY A 42 -8.31 -4.22 11.75
N GLN A 43 -7.99 -3.08 11.14
CA GLN A 43 -8.97 -2.05 10.84
C GLN A 43 -9.93 -2.52 9.75
N PRO A 44 -11.20 -2.08 9.78
CA PRO A 44 -12.16 -2.44 8.75
C PRO A 44 -11.72 -1.91 7.38
N GLU A 45 -12.07 -2.64 6.34
CA GLU A 45 -11.59 -2.40 4.97
C GLU A 45 -11.98 -1.00 4.46
N GLU A 46 -13.10 -0.45 4.95
CA GLU A 46 -13.63 0.88 4.66
C GLU A 46 -12.72 2.02 5.15
N GLU A 47 -11.88 1.76 6.17
CA GLU A 47 -10.88 2.73 6.61
C GLU A 47 -9.69 2.83 5.65
N LEU A 48 -9.44 1.77 4.87
CA LEU A 48 -8.35 1.74 3.89
C LEU A 48 -8.83 2.14 2.50
N ILE A 49 -10.01 1.66 2.09
CA ILE A 49 -10.52 1.82 0.73
C ILE A 49 -11.95 2.37 0.82
N PRO A 50 -12.30 3.42 0.06
CA PRO A 50 -13.66 3.95 0.10
C PRO A 50 -14.71 2.88 -0.22
N SER A 51 -15.77 2.80 0.60
CA SER A 51 -16.80 1.73 0.55
C SER A 51 -17.37 1.46 -0.83
N ARG A 52 -17.57 2.50 -1.66
CA ARG A 52 -18.06 2.34 -3.04
C ARG A 52 -17.20 1.39 -3.89
N PHE A 53 -15.89 1.33 -3.65
CA PHE A 53 -15.00 0.43 -4.40
C PHE A 53 -14.98 -0.98 -3.81
N LEU A 54 -15.27 -1.12 -2.51
CA LEU A 54 -15.48 -2.42 -1.87
C LEU A 54 -16.80 -3.05 -2.37
N GLU A 55 -17.86 -2.26 -2.48
CA GLU A 55 -19.14 -2.66 -3.09
C GLU A 55 -18.94 -3.08 -4.56
N MET A 56 -18.22 -2.27 -5.36
CA MET A 56 -17.89 -2.62 -6.74
C MET A 56 -17.09 -3.92 -6.86
N ALA A 57 -16.17 -4.19 -5.92
CA ALA A 57 -15.42 -5.43 -5.90
C ALA A 57 -16.29 -6.63 -5.53
N GLU A 58 -17.20 -6.46 -4.57
CA GLU A 58 -18.16 -7.48 -4.14
C GLU A 58 -19.11 -7.89 -5.26
N ASP A 59 -19.59 -6.91 -6.04
CA ASP A 59 -20.46 -7.14 -7.21
C ASP A 59 -19.71 -7.77 -8.41
N SER A 60 -18.38 -7.88 -8.34
CA SER A 60 -17.58 -8.43 -9.43
C SER A 60 -17.64 -9.95 -9.49
N GLU A 61 -17.83 -10.50 -10.70
CA GLU A 61 -17.73 -11.93 -10.94
C GLU A 61 -16.40 -12.55 -10.49
N ILE A 62 -15.35 -11.74 -10.38
CA ILE A 62 -14.02 -12.17 -9.91
C ILE A 62 -14.13 -12.69 -8.48
N CYS A 63 -14.85 -11.97 -7.60
CA CYS A 63 -15.05 -12.34 -6.20
C CYS A 63 -16.01 -13.51 -5.99
N HIS A 64 -16.68 -13.99 -7.04
CA HIS A 64 -17.55 -15.17 -6.95
C HIS A 64 -16.90 -16.45 -7.51
N ARG A 65 -15.70 -16.34 -8.10
CA ARG A 65 -15.00 -17.47 -8.69
C ARG A 65 -13.97 -18.01 -7.71
N LEU A 66 -14.30 -19.16 -7.11
CA LEU A 66 -13.39 -19.84 -6.19
C LEU A 66 -12.16 -20.38 -6.94
N PRO A 67 -10.96 -20.22 -6.37
CA PRO A 67 -9.80 -21.02 -6.75
C PRO A 67 -10.15 -22.52 -6.74
N TRP A 68 -9.53 -23.28 -7.67
CA TRP A 68 -9.73 -24.73 -7.74
C TRP A 68 -9.50 -25.44 -6.40
N PRO A 69 -8.49 -25.07 -5.57
CA PRO A 69 -8.28 -25.66 -4.27
C PRO A 69 -9.46 -25.57 -3.31
N PHE A 70 -10.37 -24.61 -3.52
CA PHE A 70 -11.54 -24.37 -2.68
C PHE A 70 -12.86 -24.80 -3.34
N SER A 71 -12.81 -25.40 -4.53
CA SER A 71 -13.97 -25.74 -5.35
C SER A 71 -14.62 -27.10 -5.03
N GLY A 72 -14.28 -27.73 -3.90
CA GLY A 72 -14.87 -29.01 -3.47
C GLY A 72 -14.57 -29.35 -2.01
N ASP A 73 -14.89 -30.57 -1.59
CA ASP A 73 -14.71 -31.10 -0.21
C ASP A 73 -13.23 -31.42 0.12
N VAL A 74 -12.29 -30.62 -0.37
CA VAL A 74 -10.88 -30.87 -0.12
C VAL A 74 -10.51 -30.36 1.26
N SER A 75 -10.28 -31.30 2.17
CA SER A 75 -10.00 -31.01 3.59
C SER A 75 -8.68 -30.25 3.81
N ASN A 76 -7.71 -30.32 2.88
CA ASN A 76 -6.43 -29.65 3.04
C ASN A 76 -5.87 -29.09 1.71
N PRO A 77 -6.08 -27.80 1.42
CA PRO A 77 -5.52 -27.12 0.25
C PRO A 77 -3.99 -27.18 0.15
N LYS A 78 -3.28 -27.23 1.29
CA LYS A 78 -1.80 -27.27 1.33
C LYS A 78 -1.22 -28.55 0.72
N ALA A 79 -1.92 -29.68 0.91
CA ALA A 79 -1.48 -31.00 0.48
C ALA A 79 -1.84 -31.32 -0.99
N MET A 80 -2.44 -30.37 -1.72
CA MET A 80 -2.86 -30.61 -3.09
C MET A 80 -1.69 -30.77 -4.05
N ASN A 81 -1.83 -31.72 -4.96
CA ASN A 81 -0.88 -31.88 -6.06
C ASN A 81 -1.21 -30.88 -7.19
N ILE A 82 -0.38 -29.86 -7.34
CA ILE A 82 -0.54 -28.79 -8.34
C ILE A 82 -0.42 -29.30 -9.79
N CYS A 83 0.15 -30.48 -10.00
CA CYS A 83 0.16 -31.11 -11.31
C CYS A 83 -1.24 -31.60 -11.74
N GLN A 84 -2.17 -31.76 -10.79
CA GLN A 84 -3.55 -32.14 -11.06
C GLN A 84 -4.48 -30.94 -11.29
N TRP A 85 -3.92 -29.72 -11.34
CA TRP A 85 -4.68 -28.51 -11.57
C TRP A 85 -5.43 -28.57 -12.93
N PRO A 86 -6.75 -28.37 -12.98
CA PRO A 86 -7.52 -28.51 -14.22
C PRO A 86 -7.05 -27.56 -15.31
N ILE A 87 -6.89 -28.09 -16.52
CA ILE A 87 -6.48 -27.30 -17.71
C ILE A 87 -7.47 -26.16 -18.00
N MET A 88 -8.77 -26.39 -17.73
CA MET A 88 -9.83 -25.41 -17.99
C MET A 88 -9.90 -24.28 -16.95
N ASN A 89 -9.26 -24.43 -15.79
CA ASN A 89 -9.27 -23.41 -14.74
C ASN A 89 -7.84 -23.14 -14.33
N VAL A 90 -7.10 -22.31 -15.05
CA VAL A 90 -5.69 -22.01 -14.74
C VAL A 90 -5.49 -20.90 -13.71
N ARG A 91 -6.57 -20.25 -13.26
CA ARG A 91 -6.53 -19.07 -12.38
C ARG A 91 -5.94 -19.41 -11.04
N TYR A 92 -5.07 -18.56 -10.51
CA TYR A 92 -4.40 -18.73 -9.23
C TYR A 92 -3.47 -19.95 -9.15
N ARG A 93 -3.30 -20.72 -10.23
CA ARG A 93 -2.43 -21.90 -10.22
C ARG A 93 -1.00 -21.55 -9.79
N GLU A 94 -0.47 -20.46 -10.32
CA GLU A 94 0.87 -19.99 -9.98
C GLU A 94 0.93 -19.45 -8.55
N VAL A 95 -0.12 -18.78 -8.07
CA VAL A 95 -0.23 -18.32 -6.67
C VAL A 95 -0.09 -19.50 -5.71
N PHE A 96 -0.88 -20.56 -5.91
CA PHE A 96 -0.83 -21.75 -5.07
C PHE A 96 0.47 -22.55 -5.24
N ARG A 97 1.10 -22.50 -6.42
CA ARG A 97 2.44 -23.09 -6.62
C ARG A 97 3.48 -22.43 -5.76
N TRP A 98 3.50 -21.10 -5.74
CA TRP A 98 4.45 -20.37 -4.92
C TRP A 98 4.12 -20.46 -3.42
N LEU A 99 2.84 -20.49 -3.05
CA LEU A 99 2.43 -20.68 -1.66
C LEU A 99 2.95 -22.00 -1.05
N GLN A 100 3.15 -23.07 -1.84
CA GLN A 100 3.77 -24.32 -1.35
C GLN A 100 5.23 -24.16 -0.92
N HIS A 101 5.90 -23.12 -1.42
CA HIS A 101 7.29 -22.78 -1.11
C HIS A 101 7.40 -21.65 -0.08
N VAL A 102 6.27 -21.12 0.39
CA VAL A 102 6.25 -20.06 1.40
C VAL A 102 6.40 -20.68 2.79
N PRO A 103 7.17 -20.03 3.70
CA PRO A 103 7.38 -20.51 5.05
C PRO A 103 6.05 -20.63 5.79
N SER A 104 5.91 -21.74 6.52
CA SER A 104 4.70 -22.02 7.30
C SER A 104 4.75 -21.33 8.64
N VAL A 105 4.65 -19.99 8.62
CA VAL A 105 4.67 -19.20 9.85
C VAL A 105 3.37 -19.37 10.63
N SER A 106 3.52 -19.79 11.89
CA SER A 106 2.40 -20.09 12.77
C SER A 106 1.65 -18.83 13.21
N LEU A 107 2.39 -17.82 13.64
CA LEU A 107 1.88 -16.54 14.11
C LEU A 107 1.83 -15.49 13.00
N GLY A 108 0.92 -14.55 13.16
CA GLY A 108 0.80 -13.37 12.32
C GLY A 108 1.88 -12.34 12.56
N LEU A 109 2.14 -11.46 11.59
CA LEU A 109 2.98 -10.28 11.79
C LEU A 109 2.44 -9.46 12.95
N TRP A 110 1.12 -9.20 12.98
CA TRP A 110 0.45 -8.45 14.05
C TRP A 110 0.47 -9.16 15.41
N GLU A 111 0.71 -10.47 15.41
CA GLU A 111 0.76 -11.33 16.59
C GLU A 111 2.21 -11.55 17.07
N GLY A 112 3.20 -10.82 16.51
CA GLY A 112 4.62 -10.98 16.85
C GLY A 112 5.33 -12.12 16.12
N GLY A 113 4.74 -12.67 15.05
CA GLY A 113 5.28 -13.80 14.30
C GLY A 113 6.63 -13.56 13.63
N VAL A 114 7.00 -12.31 13.39
CA VAL A 114 8.34 -11.96 12.85
C VAL A 114 9.45 -12.21 13.86
N GLU A 115 9.14 -12.25 15.16
CA GLU A 115 10.12 -12.51 16.22
C GLU A 115 10.34 -14.02 16.48
N GLN A 116 9.60 -14.89 15.79
CA GLN A 116 9.63 -16.34 16.03
C GLN A 116 9.81 -17.15 14.75
N CYS A 117 10.05 -16.49 13.60
CA CYS A 117 10.10 -17.16 12.31
C CYS A 117 11.50 -17.68 11.91
N PHE A 118 12.55 -17.49 12.73
CA PHE A 118 13.91 -17.86 12.32
C PHE A 118 14.07 -19.33 11.95
N SER A 119 13.42 -20.23 12.70
CA SER A 119 13.49 -21.67 12.43
C SER A 119 12.69 -22.11 11.19
N GLU A 120 11.77 -21.25 10.73
CA GLU A 120 10.83 -21.53 9.65
C GLU A 120 11.27 -20.92 8.32
N MET A 121 12.17 -19.94 8.33
CA MET A 121 12.66 -19.21 7.16
C MET A 121 13.89 -19.88 6.54
N ALA A 122 13.76 -20.37 5.31
CA ALA A 122 14.85 -20.90 4.49
C ALA A 122 15.33 -19.90 3.41
N GLU A 123 16.51 -20.17 2.85
CA GLU A 123 17.03 -19.41 1.70
C GLU A 123 16.09 -19.59 0.49
N GLY A 124 15.53 -18.48 -0.01
CA GLY A 124 14.58 -18.47 -1.14
C GLY A 124 13.12 -18.18 -0.75
N ASP A 125 12.79 -18.22 0.53
CA ASP A 125 11.42 -17.98 1.03
C ASP A 125 10.91 -16.57 0.73
N CYS A 126 11.83 -15.59 0.67
CA CYS A 126 11.52 -14.23 0.26
C CYS A 126 11.04 -14.16 -1.20
N GLU A 127 11.72 -14.89 -2.09
CA GLU A 127 11.37 -14.94 -3.52
C GLU A 127 10.03 -15.64 -3.73
N ALA A 128 9.76 -16.70 -2.96
CA ALA A 128 8.47 -17.38 -2.98
C ALA A 128 7.33 -16.45 -2.55
N GLN A 129 7.49 -15.76 -1.42
CA GLN A 129 6.50 -14.79 -0.93
C GLN A 129 6.26 -13.65 -1.93
N ALA A 130 7.32 -13.07 -2.50
CA ALA A 130 7.19 -12.01 -3.50
C ALA A 130 6.49 -12.51 -4.77
N SER A 131 6.78 -13.75 -5.18
CA SER A 131 6.13 -14.41 -6.31
C SER A 131 4.64 -14.65 -6.06
N VAL A 132 4.22 -15.00 -4.84
CA VAL A 132 2.79 -15.09 -4.49
C VAL A 132 2.09 -13.76 -4.74
N LEU A 133 2.62 -12.65 -4.21
CA LEU A 133 2.04 -11.32 -4.40
C LEU A 133 1.99 -10.92 -5.88
N PHE A 134 3.08 -11.15 -6.62
CA PHE A 134 3.15 -10.84 -8.05
C PHE A 134 2.09 -11.61 -8.85
N ASN A 135 2.01 -12.93 -8.68
CA ASN A 135 1.07 -13.77 -9.43
C ASN A 135 -0.38 -13.44 -9.05
N LEU A 136 -0.66 -13.13 -7.77
CA LEU A 136 -2.00 -12.75 -7.33
C LEU A 136 -2.45 -11.43 -7.99
N LEU A 137 -1.59 -10.41 -7.98
CA LEU A 137 -1.87 -9.13 -8.64
C LEU A 137 -1.97 -9.27 -10.16
N GLN A 138 -1.17 -10.15 -10.77
CA GLN A 138 -1.22 -10.44 -12.21
C GLN A 138 -2.53 -11.11 -12.60
N ASP A 139 -2.98 -12.11 -11.85
CA ASP A 139 -4.26 -12.79 -12.09
C ASP A 139 -5.43 -11.81 -11.94
N ILE A 140 -5.43 -10.96 -10.89
CA ILE A 140 -6.43 -9.89 -10.73
C ILE A 140 -6.48 -8.99 -11.95
N ARG A 141 -5.33 -8.48 -12.39
CA ARG A 141 -5.21 -7.64 -13.59
C ARG A 141 -5.77 -8.34 -14.82
N GLU A 142 -5.38 -9.58 -15.08
CA GLU A 142 -5.85 -10.34 -16.25
C GLU A 142 -7.36 -10.51 -16.22
N MET A 143 -7.93 -10.87 -15.07
CA MET A 143 -9.38 -11.01 -14.92
C MET A 143 -10.12 -9.69 -15.11
N MET A 144 -9.58 -8.58 -14.60
CA MET A 144 -10.17 -7.25 -14.82
C MET A 144 -10.14 -6.85 -16.29
N CYS A 145 -9.03 -7.10 -16.99
CA CYS A 145 -8.93 -6.83 -18.44
C CYS A 145 -9.96 -7.64 -19.25
N LEU A 146 -10.24 -8.89 -18.88
CA LEU A 146 -11.27 -9.71 -19.54
C LEU A 146 -12.69 -9.14 -19.40
N THR A 147 -12.95 -8.31 -18.38
CA THR A 147 -14.27 -7.69 -18.15
C THR A 147 -14.46 -6.36 -18.89
N ALA A 148 -13.43 -5.81 -19.54
CA ALA A 148 -13.53 -4.55 -20.27
C ALA A 148 -14.37 -4.73 -21.55
N LYS A 149 -15.66 -4.36 -21.47
CA LYS A 149 -16.72 -4.68 -22.44
C LYS A 149 -16.51 -4.14 -23.87
N ASN A 150 -15.57 -3.22 -24.09
CA ASN A 150 -15.46 -2.49 -25.35
C ASN A 150 -14.14 -2.72 -26.12
N GLY A 151 -13.23 -3.57 -25.62
CA GLY A 151 -11.93 -3.78 -26.26
C GLY A 151 -10.99 -2.57 -26.27
N GLU A 152 -11.44 -1.41 -25.77
CA GLU A 152 -10.59 -0.25 -25.51
C GLU A 152 -9.69 -0.57 -24.32
N ILE A 153 -8.38 -0.70 -24.60
CA ILE A 153 -7.37 -0.84 -23.56
C ILE A 153 -7.42 0.45 -22.73
N PRO A 154 -7.61 0.37 -21.41
CA PRO A 154 -7.64 1.57 -20.58
C PRO A 154 -6.32 2.32 -20.77
N PRO A 155 -6.36 3.66 -20.84
CA PRO A 155 -5.17 4.48 -21.11
C PRO A 155 -4.07 4.25 -20.08
N LEU A 156 -4.45 3.82 -18.88
CA LEU A 156 -3.57 3.49 -17.78
C LEU A 156 -3.90 2.10 -17.25
N THR A 157 -2.89 1.25 -17.12
CA THR A 157 -3.01 -0.11 -16.57
C THR A 157 -2.12 -0.25 -15.35
N LEU A 158 -2.57 -1.02 -14.37
CA LEU A 158 -1.74 -1.41 -13.23
C LEU A 158 -1.03 -2.72 -13.57
N ARG A 159 0.29 -2.76 -13.40
CA ARG A 159 1.10 -3.94 -13.71
C ARG A 159 2.03 -4.28 -12.55
N PRO A 160 1.98 -5.51 -12.02
CA PRO A 160 2.92 -5.94 -11.00
C PRO A 160 4.31 -6.13 -11.62
N ARG A 161 5.35 -5.85 -10.85
CA ARG A 161 6.77 -5.99 -11.23
C ARG A 161 7.56 -6.52 -10.03
N LEU A 162 8.32 -7.59 -10.24
CA LEU A 162 9.30 -8.12 -9.28
C LEU A 162 10.63 -7.36 -9.46
N THR A 163 10.62 -6.07 -9.14
CA THR A 163 11.81 -5.22 -9.21
C THR A 163 12.10 -4.71 -7.82
N GLN A 164 13.25 -5.11 -7.28
CA GLN A 164 13.74 -4.56 -6.03
C GLN A 164 14.13 -3.11 -6.21
N CYS A 165 13.77 -2.29 -5.23
CA CYS A 165 14.01 -0.87 -5.30
C CYS A 165 14.39 -0.33 -3.93
N SER A 166 15.59 0.22 -3.83
CA SER A 166 16.01 1.02 -2.69
C SER A 166 15.35 2.40 -2.78
N LEU A 167 14.74 2.80 -1.67
CA LEU A 167 14.02 4.06 -1.58
C LEU A 167 14.77 4.99 -0.62
N SER A 168 15.14 6.17 -1.11
CA SER A 168 15.46 7.28 -0.21
C SER A 168 14.17 7.90 0.31
N TYR A 169 14.16 8.40 1.53
CA TYR A 169 13.02 9.07 2.13
C TYR A 169 13.42 10.39 2.81
N LEU A 170 12.43 11.21 3.19
CA LEU A 170 12.63 12.47 3.91
C LEU A 170 11.89 12.41 5.25
N THR A 171 12.52 12.92 6.31
CA THR A 171 11.91 13.07 7.64
C THR A 171 11.71 14.53 8.06
N GLY A 172 12.24 15.44 7.26
CA GLY A 172 12.31 16.86 7.57
C GLY A 172 12.79 17.66 6.36
N TYR A 173 12.90 18.99 6.54
CA TYR A 173 13.40 19.86 5.49
C TYR A 173 14.85 19.54 5.16
N ARG A 174 15.08 18.97 3.97
CA ARG A 174 16.39 18.52 3.48
C ARG A 174 17.03 17.40 4.32
N GLU A 175 16.29 16.77 5.21
CA GLU A 175 16.73 15.60 5.98
C GLU A 175 16.46 14.33 5.19
N LYS A 176 17.38 14.01 4.26
CA LYS A 176 17.26 12.87 3.35
C LYS A 176 18.03 11.66 3.86
N HIS A 177 17.34 10.54 3.89
CA HIS A 177 17.86 9.24 4.33
C HIS A 177 17.93 8.27 3.17
N ARG A 178 18.85 7.30 3.26
CA ARG A 178 19.08 6.26 2.25
C ARG A 178 19.18 4.85 2.87
N ASP A 179 18.86 4.72 4.14
CA ASP A 179 18.84 3.48 4.91
C ASP A 179 17.47 2.77 4.86
N GLY A 180 16.59 3.17 3.93
CA GLY A 180 15.31 2.50 3.72
C GLY A 180 15.52 1.10 3.15
N PRO A 181 14.74 0.10 3.58
CA PRO A 181 14.89 -1.26 3.09
C PRO A 181 14.49 -1.34 1.61
N GLU A 182 15.00 -2.36 0.92
CA GLU A 182 14.61 -2.63 -0.45
C GLU A 182 13.20 -3.25 -0.50
N THR A 183 12.36 -2.71 -1.38
CA THR A 183 11.09 -3.33 -1.76
C THR A 183 11.33 -4.66 -2.47
N ASP A 184 10.38 -5.59 -2.37
CA ASP A 184 10.46 -6.92 -3.01
C ASP A 184 9.72 -6.97 -4.36
N GLY A 185 8.96 -5.91 -4.63
CA GLY A 185 8.32 -5.66 -5.90
C GLY A 185 7.50 -4.38 -5.82
N MET A 186 6.77 -4.11 -6.89
CA MET A 186 5.88 -2.95 -6.97
C MET A 186 4.73 -3.23 -7.92
N LEU A 187 3.57 -2.65 -7.63
CA LEU A 187 2.54 -2.41 -8.63
C LEU A 187 2.82 -1.03 -9.24
N ALA A 188 2.93 -0.99 -10.57
CA ALA A 188 3.23 0.22 -11.32
C ALA A 188 2.07 0.61 -12.25
N LEU A 189 1.90 1.90 -12.46
CA LEU A 189 0.99 2.49 -13.44
C LEU A 189 1.72 2.59 -14.79
N GLU A 190 1.13 2.05 -15.84
CA GLU A 190 1.68 2.03 -17.20
C GLU A 190 0.68 2.62 -18.21
N SER A 191 1.14 3.61 -18.99
CA SER A 191 0.39 4.22 -20.09
C SER A 191 0.55 3.39 -21.38
N GLY A 192 -0.22 2.31 -21.49
CA GLY A 192 -0.24 1.46 -22.69
C GLY A 192 1.02 0.59 -22.92
N PRO A 193 0.99 -0.28 -23.95
CA PRO A 193 2.10 -1.16 -24.27
C PRO A 193 3.32 -0.34 -24.75
N GLY A 194 4.44 -0.47 -24.05
CA GLY A 194 5.71 0.17 -24.43
C GLY A 194 6.01 1.51 -23.74
N SER A 195 5.23 1.91 -22.72
CA SER A 195 5.63 3.04 -21.88
C SER A 195 7.03 2.81 -21.31
N ARG A 196 7.93 3.77 -21.56
CA ARG A 196 9.35 3.67 -21.19
C ARG A 196 9.59 3.81 -19.69
N SER A 197 8.64 4.37 -18.95
CA SER A 197 8.79 4.63 -17.51
C SER A 197 7.54 4.20 -16.74
N PRO A 198 7.52 2.98 -16.18
CA PRO A 198 6.45 2.58 -15.27
C PRO A 198 6.49 3.47 -14.02
N VAL A 199 5.34 3.98 -13.58
CA VAL A 199 5.29 4.81 -12.37
C VAL A 199 4.95 3.91 -11.18
N PRO A 200 5.88 3.65 -10.24
CA PRO A 200 5.59 2.81 -9.09
C PRO A 200 4.55 3.47 -8.19
N ILE A 201 3.46 2.76 -7.90
CA ILE A 201 2.36 3.29 -7.07
C ILE A 201 2.19 2.59 -5.73
N LEU A 202 2.42 1.27 -5.68
CA LEU A 202 2.22 0.45 -4.49
C LEU A 202 3.42 -0.48 -4.30
N PRO A 203 4.30 -0.24 -3.31
CA PRO A 203 5.38 -1.15 -2.96
C PRO A 203 4.86 -2.48 -2.42
N LEU A 204 5.61 -3.54 -2.70
CA LEU A 204 5.41 -4.88 -2.14
C LEU A 204 6.55 -5.18 -1.16
N CYS A 205 6.21 -5.70 0.02
CA CYS A 205 7.18 -6.08 1.05
C CYS A 205 6.87 -7.49 1.55
N VAL A 206 7.92 -8.28 1.78
CA VAL A 206 7.77 -9.61 2.39
C VAL A 206 8.66 -9.74 3.61
N THR A 207 8.33 -10.68 4.51
CA THR A 207 9.23 -10.99 5.63
C THR A 207 10.47 -11.71 5.13
N LYS A 208 11.64 -11.17 5.49
CA LYS A 208 12.94 -11.66 5.01
C LYS A 208 13.71 -12.47 6.04
N TYR A 209 13.64 -12.04 7.28
CA TYR A 209 14.37 -12.60 8.40
C TYR A 209 13.59 -12.33 9.68
N GLU A 210 14.01 -12.99 10.75
CA GLU A 210 13.50 -12.71 12.10
C GLU A 210 13.98 -11.33 12.55
N GLU A 211 13.04 -10.50 13.00
CA GLU A 211 13.31 -9.16 13.51
C GLU A 211 12.25 -8.72 14.52
N PRO A 212 12.59 -7.82 15.47
CA PRO A 212 11.61 -7.22 16.37
C PRO A 212 10.48 -6.55 15.60
N MET A 213 9.26 -6.64 16.14
CA MET A 213 8.08 -6.01 15.53
C MET A 213 8.29 -4.51 15.27
N GLU A 214 8.91 -3.80 16.21
CA GLU A 214 9.21 -2.37 16.08
C GLU A 214 10.12 -2.08 14.88
N THR A 215 11.18 -2.88 14.67
CA THR A 215 12.07 -2.77 13.51
C THR A 215 11.31 -3.04 12.22
N ALA A 216 10.50 -4.09 12.20
CA ALA A 216 9.71 -4.48 11.04
C ALA A 216 8.71 -3.37 10.62
N LEU A 217 8.07 -2.71 11.59
CA LEU A 217 7.15 -1.59 11.36
C LEU A 217 7.90 -0.32 10.93
N SER A 218 9.04 -0.03 11.56
CA SER A 218 9.94 1.07 11.19
C SER A 218 10.36 0.95 9.72
N ASP A 219 10.79 -0.23 9.30
CA ASP A 219 11.22 -0.52 7.93
C ASP A 219 10.08 -0.36 6.92
N ARG A 220 8.87 -0.85 7.25
CA ARG A 220 7.67 -0.62 6.42
C ARG A 220 7.33 0.88 6.34
N PHE A 221 7.48 1.63 7.43
CA PHE A 221 7.25 3.07 7.42
C PHE A 221 8.28 3.82 6.58
N LYS A 222 9.57 3.43 6.62
CA LYS A 222 10.61 3.96 5.71
C LYS A 222 10.25 3.74 4.25
N VAL A 223 9.71 2.57 3.88
CA VAL A 223 9.21 2.31 2.53
C VAL A 223 8.06 3.24 2.16
N ILE A 224 7.09 3.41 3.06
CA ILE A 224 5.95 4.33 2.89
C ILE A 224 6.45 5.77 2.67
N LEU A 225 7.39 6.26 3.48
CA LEU A 225 7.98 7.59 3.33
C LEU A 225 8.79 7.73 2.03
N GLY A 226 9.50 6.67 1.62
CA GLY A 226 10.23 6.64 0.36
C GLY A 226 9.30 6.72 -0.85
N GLN A 227 8.15 6.04 -0.76
CA GLN A 227 7.11 6.10 -1.77
C GLN A 227 6.41 7.48 -1.80
N LEU A 228 6.14 8.05 -0.63
CA LEU A 228 5.64 9.43 -0.49
C LEU A 228 6.58 10.43 -1.18
N LEU A 229 7.89 10.31 -0.99
CA LEU A 229 8.87 11.16 -1.68
C LEU A 229 8.79 11.02 -3.20
N ARG A 230 8.66 9.79 -3.71
CA ARG A 230 8.50 9.56 -5.15
C ARG A 230 7.22 10.14 -5.73
N HIS A 231 6.14 10.18 -4.96
CA HIS A 231 4.84 10.70 -5.41
C HIS A 231 4.76 12.22 -5.32
N THR A 232 5.42 12.82 -4.34
CA THR A 232 5.39 14.27 -4.11
C THR A 232 6.40 15.03 -4.96
N LYS A 233 7.61 14.48 -5.17
CA LYS A 233 8.68 15.12 -5.95
C LYS A 233 8.24 15.55 -7.37
N PRO A 234 7.45 14.78 -8.12
CA PRO A 234 7.01 15.16 -9.47
C PRO A 234 5.80 16.09 -9.49
N LEU A 235 5.20 16.45 -8.35
CA LEU A 235 4.04 17.33 -8.33
C LEU A 235 4.47 18.76 -8.66
N PRO A 236 3.77 19.47 -9.57
CA PRO A 236 4.07 20.85 -9.92
C PRO A 236 3.49 21.82 -8.87
N VAL A 237 3.77 21.56 -7.59
CA VAL A 237 3.29 22.36 -6.46
C VAL A 237 4.46 22.86 -5.63
N PRO A 238 4.41 24.10 -5.14
CA PRO A 238 5.36 24.57 -4.13
C PRO A 238 5.38 23.65 -2.89
N GLY A 239 6.54 23.52 -2.24
CA GLY A 239 6.70 22.65 -1.07
C GLY A 239 5.82 23.03 0.12
N ASP A 240 5.32 24.27 0.19
CA ASP A 240 4.37 24.75 1.20
C ASP A 240 2.89 24.51 0.81
N LYS A 241 2.64 23.87 -0.34
CA LYS A 241 1.30 23.61 -0.92
C LYS A 241 1.15 22.17 -1.43
N ILE A 242 1.84 21.24 -0.77
CA ILE A 242 1.68 19.82 -1.07
C ILE A 242 0.25 19.41 -0.69
N PRO A 243 -0.53 18.81 -1.62
CA PRO A 243 -1.88 18.35 -1.30
C PRO A 243 -1.84 17.12 -0.38
N ASP A 244 -3.00 16.76 0.20
CA ASP A 244 -3.15 15.50 0.93
C ASP A 244 -2.64 14.32 0.10
N GLN A 245 -1.92 13.39 0.72
CA GLN A 245 -1.37 12.21 0.07
C GLN A 245 -1.83 10.91 0.74
N GLU A 246 -2.01 9.86 -0.06
CA GLU A 246 -2.28 8.50 0.37
C GLU A 246 -1.18 7.58 -0.14
N MET A 247 -0.62 6.78 0.76
CA MET A 247 0.34 5.74 0.43
C MET A 247 -0.22 4.40 0.83
N PHE A 248 -0.03 3.40 -0.02
CA PHE A 248 -0.41 2.03 0.26
C PHE A 248 0.84 1.15 0.26
N LEU A 249 0.83 0.08 1.04
CA LEU A 249 1.87 -0.94 1.05
C LEU A 249 1.21 -2.31 1.15
N LEU A 250 1.59 -3.23 0.27
CA LEU A 250 1.08 -4.59 0.28
C LEU A 250 2.14 -5.52 0.86
N GLY A 251 1.80 -6.21 1.93
CA GLY A 251 2.71 -7.08 2.66
C GLY A 251 2.30 -8.55 2.60
N LEU A 252 3.30 -9.43 2.67
CA LEU A 252 3.11 -10.86 2.91
C LEU A 252 4.06 -11.34 4.02
N HIS A 253 3.51 -11.96 5.06
CA HIS A 253 4.27 -12.60 6.13
C HIS A 253 3.93 -14.10 6.15
N GLY A 254 4.85 -14.92 5.65
CA GLY A 254 4.53 -16.31 5.33
C GLY A 254 3.36 -16.35 4.35
N SER A 255 2.25 -16.98 4.72
CA SER A 255 1.03 -17.06 3.90
C SER A 255 -0.01 -15.98 4.20
N ARG A 256 0.28 -15.09 5.14
CA ARG A 256 -0.65 -14.06 5.63
C ARG A 256 -0.44 -12.75 4.87
N LEU A 257 -1.44 -12.36 4.07
CA LEU A 257 -1.45 -11.12 3.31
C LEU A 257 -2.06 -9.99 4.14
N HIS A 258 -1.51 -8.78 4.01
CA HIS A 258 -2.10 -7.59 4.61
C HIS A 258 -1.88 -6.34 3.75
N LEU A 259 -2.81 -5.39 3.84
CA LEU A 259 -2.71 -4.09 3.18
C LEU A 259 -2.58 -2.99 4.23
N MET A 260 -1.59 -2.12 4.07
CA MET A 260 -1.44 -0.90 4.86
C MET A 260 -1.82 0.33 4.04
N ARG A 261 -2.39 1.34 4.71
CA ARG A 261 -2.59 2.69 4.20
C ARG A 261 -2.05 3.71 5.20
N ALA A 262 -1.19 4.61 4.72
CA ALA A 262 -0.80 5.81 5.44
C ALA A 262 -1.46 7.03 4.78
N TYR A 263 -2.04 7.90 5.62
CA TYR A 263 -2.63 9.15 5.17
C TYR A 263 -1.78 10.33 5.65
N PHE A 264 -1.39 11.18 4.72
CA PHE A 264 -0.53 12.32 4.98
C PHE A 264 -1.28 13.62 4.66
N PRO A 265 -1.79 14.34 5.67
CA PRO A 265 -2.43 15.63 5.44
C PRO A 265 -1.48 16.62 4.78
N GLY A 266 -1.96 17.33 3.76
CA GLY A 266 -1.16 18.22 2.93
C GLY A 266 -0.52 19.36 3.73
N TYR A 267 -1.20 19.86 4.77
CA TYR A 267 -0.64 20.90 5.64
C TYR A 267 0.53 20.37 6.49
N LYS A 268 0.42 19.16 7.07
CA LYS A 268 1.52 18.51 7.82
C LYS A 268 2.71 18.24 6.90
N LEU A 269 2.45 17.65 5.72
CA LEU A 269 3.48 17.41 4.71
C LEU A 269 4.18 18.69 4.30
N SER A 270 3.40 19.72 3.97
CA SER A 270 3.93 21.01 3.54
C SER A 270 4.82 21.62 4.63
N SER A 271 4.42 21.52 5.90
CA SER A 271 5.23 21.97 7.03
C SER A 271 6.58 21.27 7.13
N ILE A 272 6.57 19.93 7.07
CA ILE A 272 7.79 19.12 7.08
C ILE A 272 8.69 19.47 5.89
N TRP A 273 8.08 19.61 4.70
CA TRP A 273 8.81 19.82 3.44
C TRP A 273 9.38 21.22 3.26
N CYS A 274 8.81 22.25 3.89
CA CYS A 274 9.33 23.61 3.84
C CYS A 274 10.09 24.03 5.10
N GLY A 275 10.09 23.18 6.14
CA GLY A 275 10.74 23.46 7.43
C GLY A 275 10.07 24.61 8.19
N ARG A 276 8.77 24.84 7.97
CA ARG A 276 8.00 25.90 8.63
C ARG A 276 6.72 25.30 9.20
N GLU A 277 6.40 25.66 10.44
CA GLU A 277 5.08 25.37 10.99
C GLU A 277 4.04 26.18 10.22
N LEU A 278 3.13 25.47 9.55
CA LEU A 278 2.03 26.07 8.82
C LEU A 278 0.78 25.95 9.70
N PRO A 279 -0.05 26.99 9.79
CA PRO A 279 -1.23 26.96 10.64
C PRO A 279 -2.17 25.85 10.19
N ASN A 280 -2.66 25.05 11.15
CA ASN A 280 -3.65 24.04 10.85
C ASN A 280 -4.91 24.73 10.30
N PRO A 281 -5.43 24.34 9.12
CA PRO A 281 -6.65 24.94 8.58
C PRO A 281 -7.87 24.79 9.52
N ALA A 282 -7.86 23.83 10.44
CA ALA A 282 -8.90 23.67 11.46
C ALA A 282 -8.94 24.85 12.45
N ASP A 283 -7.79 25.45 12.76
CA ASP A 283 -7.69 26.52 13.76
C ASP A 283 -8.34 27.83 13.31
N LYS A 284 -8.56 28.00 12.00
CA LYS A 284 -9.15 29.22 11.40
C LYS A 284 -10.67 29.34 11.58
N LYS A 285 -11.34 28.39 12.25
CA LYS A 285 -12.81 28.34 12.35
C LYS A 285 -13.46 29.13 13.49
N SER A 286 -12.76 30.05 14.16
CA SER A 286 -13.39 30.91 15.19
C SER A 286 -13.12 32.41 15.04
N PRO A 287 -13.78 33.11 14.10
CA PRO A 287 -14.23 34.46 14.37
C PRO A 287 -15.62 34.36 14.99
N THR A 288 -15.69 34.12 16.31
CA THR A 288 -16.90 34.42 17.08
C THR A 288 -17.06 35.93 17.06
N LYS A 289 -17.62 36.47 15.98
CA LYS A 289 -18.21 37.80 15.98
C LYS A 289 -19.40 37.73 16.94
N ILE A 290 -19.15 38.10 18.18
CA ILE A 290 -20.17 38.70 19.03
C ILE A 290 -20.57 39.99 18.30
N LEU A 291 -21.56 39.88 17.42
CA LEU A 291 -22.23 41.04 16.88
C LEU A 291 -23.16 41.52 17.99
N THR A 292 -22.66 42.46 18.79
CA THR A 292 -23.49 43.27 19.67
C THR A 292 -24.47 44.04 18.77
N GLU A 293 -25.75 43.68 18.83
CA GLU A 293 -26.83 44.47 18.21
C GLU A 293 -26.83 45.89 18.80
N PRO A 294 -26.80 46.95 17.99
CA PRO A 294 -27.30 48.24 18.40
C PRO A 294 -28.80 48.35 18.07
N SER A 295 -29.58 48.81 19.05
CA SER A 295 -31.03 49.06 18.97
C SER A 295 -31.46 49.90 17.75
N PRO A 296 -32.71 49.74 17.26
CA PRO A 296 -33.24 50.54 16.17
C PRO A 296 -33.67 51.93 16.66
N ARG A 297 -33.08 52.99 16.07
CA ARG A 297 -33.64 54.35 16.13
C ARG A 297 -34.44 54.65 14.86
N GLN A 298 -35.57 55.27 15.11
CA GLN A 298 -36.62 55.71 14.20
C GLN A 298 -36.20 56.91 13.31
N SER A 299 -37.14 57.24 12.41
CA SER A 299 -37.32 58.48 11.62
C SER A 299 -36.68 58.49 10.23
N SER A 300 -37.22 59.12 9.19
CA SER A 300 -38.58 59.49 8.75
C SER A 300 -38.42 60.15 7.36
N SER A 301 -39.50 60.18 6.58
CA SER A 301 -39.78 61.11 5.46
C SER A 301 -38.93 61.06 4.19
N SER A 302 -39.56 60.75 3.05
CA SER A 302 -39.64 61.69 1.93
C SER A 302 -40.83 61.36 1.00
N THR A 303 -41.24 62.38 0.24
CA THR A 303 -42.57 62.60 -0.33
C THR A 303 -42.47 62.68 -1.86
N ALA A 304 -43.52 62.21 -2.57
CA ALA A 304 -44.00 62.57 -3.93
C ALA A 304 -43.04 62.39 -5.15
N ALA A 305 -43.30 61.46 -6.11
CA ALA A 305 -44.26 61.48 -7.26
C ALA A 305 -43.68 62.13 -8.54
N PRO A 306 -44.23 61.97 -9.78
CA PRO A 306 -44.93 60.83 -10.41
C PRO A 306 -44.52 60.56 -11.91
N THR A 307 -45.24 59.62 -12.56
CA THR A 307 -45.62 59.56 -14.01
C THR A 307 -44.66 58.94 -15.05
N LEU A 308 -45.08 57.86 -15.74
CA LEU A 308 -45.66 57.88 -17.10
C LEU A 308 -45.89 56.47 -17.69
N HIS A 309 -46.94 56.42 -18.52
CA HIS A 309 -47.56 55.30 -19.25
C HIS A 309 -46.65 54.55 -20.24
N HIS A 310 -46.90 53.25 -20.45
CA HIS A 310 -47.25 52.77 -21.79
C HIS A 310 -48.11 51.49 -21.79
N GLU A 311 -49.11 51.54 -22.68
CA GLU A 311 -50.22 50.65 -22.95
C GLU A 311 -49.94 49.42 -23.85
N SER A 312 -50.72 48.36 -23.62
CA SER A 312 -51.52 47.56 -24.59
C SER A 312 -50.87 46.75 -25.73
N LYS A 313 -51.04 45.40 -25.71
CA LYS A 313 -51.99 44.62 -26.58
C LYS A 313 -51.79 43.08 -26.55
N LYS A 314 -52.73 42.37 -25.90
CA LYS A 314 -53.71 41.34 -26.39
C LYS A 314 -53.36 40.24 -27.45
N PRO A 315 -54.18 39.15 -27.57
CA PRO A 315 -53.73 37.74 -27.52
C PRO A 315 -54.20 36.86 -28.72
N GLN A 316 -53.94 35.53 -28.66
CA GLN A 316 -54.69 34.36 -29.21
C GLN A 316 -53.80 33.30 -29.90
N PRO A 317 -54.26 32.06 -30.15
CA PRO A 317 -55.14 31.21 -29.35
C PRO A 317 -54.62 29.75 -29.19
N GLU A 318 -55.32 29.04 -28.32
CA GLU A 318 -55.22 27.64 -27.95
C GLU A 318 -55.31 26.66 -29.13
N LYS A 319 -54.55 25.55 -29.05
CA LYS A 319 -54.98 24.25 -29.57
C LYS A 319 -54.74 23.18 -28.51
N SER A 320 -55.87 22.75 -27.96
CA SER A 320 -56.08 21.60 -27.07
C SER A 320 -55.56 20.29 -27.67
N ARG A 321 -54.64 19.63 -26.95
CA ARG A 321 -54.44 18.18 -27.04
C ARG A 321 -54.41 17.58 -25.63
N SER A 322 -55.37 16.69 -25.42
CA SER A 322 -55.62 15.86 -24.24
C SER A 322 -54.36 15.25 -23.60
N PRO A 323 -54.15 15.38 -22.27
CA PRO A 323 -53.07 14.70 -21.59
C PRO A 323 -53.47 13.26 -21.26
N LYS A 324 -52.78 12.29 -21.88
CA LYS A 324 -52.69 10.93 -21.32
C LYS A 324 -51.78 11.02 -20.09
N ALA A 325 -52.32 10.68 -18.93
CA ALA A 325 -51.59 10.59 -17.67
C ALA A 325 -50.35 9.69 -17.83
N ARG A 326 -49.17 10.31 -17.80
CA ARG A 326 -47.90 9.62 -17.59
C ARG A 326 -47.66 9.59 -16.08
N PRO A 327 -47.35 8.43 -15.47
CA PRO A 327 -46.96 8.39 -14.07
C PRO A 327 -45.68 9.22 -13.91
N SER A 328 -45.76 10.25 -13.09
CA SER A 328 -44.65 11.12 -12.71
C SER A 328 -43.59 10.30 -11.98
N SER A 329 -42.50 9.98 -12.67
CA SER A 329 -41.30 9.39 -12.05
C SER A 329 -40.57 10.44 -11.21
N SER A 330 -41.04 10.70 -10.01
CA SER A 330 -40.41 11.61 -9.03
C SER A 330 -39.45 10.87 -8.10
N SER A 331 -38.59 9.99 -8.61
CA SER A 331 -37.66 9.18 -7.79
C SER A 331 -36.28 9.80 -7.60
N SER A 332 -36.00 10.98 -8.16
CA SER A 332 -34.63 11.55 -8.19
C SER A 332 -34.21 12.35 -6.96
N THR A 333 -35.09 12.61 -5.99
CA THR A 333 -34.76 13.41 -4.79
C THR A 333 -34.45 12.59 -3.54
N ARG A 334 -34.50 11.25 -3.61
CA ARG A 334 -34.32 10.39 -2.43
C ARG A 334 -32.88 10.35 -1.89
N PHE A 335 -31.88 10.61 -2.74
CA PHE A 335 -30.47 10.51 -2.34
C PHE A 335 -29.91 11.81 -1.75
N TYR A 336 -30.36 12.98 -2.22
CA TYR A 336 -29.88 14.30 -1.79
C TYR A 336 -30.85 15.01 -0.84
N THR A 337 -31.47 14.28 0.08
CA THR A 337 -32.20 14.94 1.17
C THR A 337 -31.19 15.72 2.02
N ALA A 338 -31.59 16.89 2.53
CA ALA A 338 -30.73 17.71 3.40
C ALA A 338 -30.21 16.90 4.62
N GLU A 339 -30.98 15.91 5.05
CA GLU A 339 -30.64 15.01 6.15
C GLU A 339 -29.55 13.98 5.80
N ASN A 340 -29.55 13.43 4.59
CA ASN A 340 -28.46 12.57 4.12
C ASN A 340 -27.16 13.36 3.95
N ILE A 341 -27.24 14.58 3.40
CA ILE A 341 -26.09 15.46 3.27
C ILE A 341 -25.53 15.79 4.66
N LYS A 342 -26.39 16.07 5.65
CA LYS A 342 -25.97 16.32 7.03
C LYS A 342 -25.31 15.11 7.67
N ARG A 343 -25.83 13.89 7.46
CA ARG A 343 -25.20 12.64 7.95
C ARG A 343 -23.83 12.40 7.32
N VAL A 344 -23.68 12.61 6.02
CA VAL A 344 -22.37 12.49 5.33
C VAL A 344 -21.39 13.54 5.83
N LEU A 345 -21.81 14.79 5.97
CA LEU A 345 -20.99 15.86 6.55
C LEU A 345 -20.59 15.56 7.99
N GLN A 346 -21.50 15.03 8.81
CA GLN A 346 -21.23 14.68 10.19
C GLN A 346 -20.23 13.52 10.31
N ARG A 347 -20.35 12.48 9.47
CA ARG A 347 -19.35 11.41 9.38
C ARG A 347 -18.00 11.94 8.92
N TYR A 348 -17.98 12.79 7.89
CA TYR A 348 -16.77 13.45 7.42
C TYR A 348 -16.12 14.29 8.52
N GLU A 349 -16.90 15.09 9.25
CA GLU A 349 -16.40 15.90 10.36
C GLU A 349 -15.93 15.07 11.55
N ALA A 350 -16.59 13.94 11.87
CA ALA A 350 -16.16 13.02 12.91
C ALA A 350 -14.83 12.34 12.56
N SER A 351 -14.72 11.78 11.35
CA SER A 351 -13.47 11.20 10.85
C SER A 351 -12.35 12.24 10.77
N LYS A 352 -12.69 13.45 10.32
CA LYS A 352 -11.76 14.58 10.26
C LYS A 352 -11.28 15.00 11.65
N ARG A 353 -12.17 15.09 12.64
CA ARG A 353 -11.79 15.39 14.04
C ARG A 353 -10.92 14.30 14.65
N LYS A 354 -11.19 13.03 14.34
CA LYS A 354 -10.34 11.89 14.79
C LYS A 354 -8.93 11.99 14.20
N LEU A 355 -8.81 12.41 12.93
CA LEU A 355 -7.52 12.65 12.26
C LEU A 355 -6.82 13.97 12.67
N GLU A 356 -7.58 15.00 13.06
CA GLU A 356 -7.07 16.30 13.50
C GLU A 356 -6.71 16.34 14.99
N SER A 357 -7.13 15.33 15.77
CA SER A 357 -6.80 15.18 17.19
C SER A 357 -5.32 14.82 17.43
N GLU A 358 -4.58 14.39 16.42
CA GLU A 358 -3.11 14.28 16.51
C GLU A 358 -2.50 15.68 16.41
N ALA A 359 -2.37 16.32 17.57
CA ALA A 359 -1.78 17.65 17.73
C ALA A 359 -0.33 17.74 17.21
N ASP A 360 0.37 16.62 17.10
CA ASP A 360 1.74 16.58 16.60
C ASP A 360 1.78 16.64 15.05
N ILE A 361 2.46 17.65 14.52
CA ILE A 361 2.71 17.86 13.09
C ILE A 361 3.53 16.71 12.50
N ARG A 362 4.34 16.03 13.32
CA ARG A 362 5.21 14.93 12.90
C ARG A 362 4.65 13.53 13.21
N SER A 363 3.41 13.43 13.68
CA SER A 363 2.73 12.15 13.87
C SER A 363 1.76 11.84 12.72
N PHE A 364 1.81 10.61 12.23
CA PHE A 364 0.98 10.11 11.14
C PHE A 364 0.33 8.77 11.50
N ARG A 365 -0.98 8.70 11.25
CA ARG A 365 -1.76 7.47 11.32
C ARG A 365 -1.48 6.53 10.14
N VAL A 366 -1.15 5.29 10.46
CA VAL A 366 -1.04 4.16 9.52
C VAL A 366 -2.05 3.10 9.92
N VAL A 367 -2.98 2.77 9.03
CA VAL A 367 -3.99 1.74 9.25
C VAL A 367 -3.67 0.50 8.42
N SER A 368 -3.96 -0.68 8.95
CA SER A 368 -3.74 -1.96 8.28
C SER A 368 -4.99 -2.83 8.37
N THR A 369 -5.25 -3.62 7.33
CA THR A 369 -6.25 -4.70 7.41
C THR A 369 -5.85 -5.72 8.47
N ARG A 370 -6.79 -6.60 8.83
CA ARG A 370 -6.40 -7.89 9.41
C ARG A 370 -5.50 -8.66 8.43
N GLU A 371 -4.84 -9.68 8.94
CA GLU A 371 -4.11 -10.62 8.09
C GLU A 371 -5.06 -11.65 7.47
N TYR A 372 -4.87 -11.91 6.18
CA TYR A 372 -5.60 -12.90 5.42
C TYR A 372 -4.70 -14.10 5.14
N ASP A 373 -4.96 -15.24 5.77
CA ASP A 373 -4.25 -16.49 5.46
C ASP A 373 -4.72 -17.01 4.09
N LEU A 374 -3.84 -16.94 3.08
CA LEU A 374 -4.17 -17.32 1.71
C LEU A 374 -4.46 -18.82 1.53
N TRP A 375 -4.22 -19.65 2.54
CA TRP A 375 -4.63 -21.05 2.55
C TRP A 375 -6.07 -21.28 3.04
N LYS A 376 -6.69 -20.28 3.68
CA LYS A 376 -8.08 -20.33 4.11
C LYS A 376 -8.97 -19.72 3.03
N ARG A 377 -10.06 -20.42 2.71
CA ARG A 377 -11.00 -20.00 1.67
C ARG A 377 -11.53 -18.58 1.92
N ASP A 378 -12.08 -18.33 3.11
CA ASP A 378 -12.74 -17.06 3.41
C ASP A 378 -11.76 -15.89 3.43
N ASP A 379 -10.55 -16.11 3.96
CA ASP A 379 -9.47 -15.12 3.96
C ASP A 379 -8.95 -14.84 2.55
N PHE A 380 -8.77 -15.85 1.72
CA PHE A 380 -8.37 -15.66 0.32
C PHE A 380 -9.42 -14.82 -0.43
N MET A 381 -10.71 -15.09 -0.23
CA MET A 381 -11.78 -14.33 -0.88
C MET A 381 -11.85 -12.89 -0.37
N ALA A 382 -11.65 -12.67 0.94
CA ALA A 382 -11.57 -11.32 1.52
C ALA A 382 -10.35 -10.55 1.00
N ALA A 383 -9.17 -11.18 0.96
CA ALA A 383 -7.97 -10.59 0.35
C ALA A 383 -8.21 -10.22 -1.11
N LEU A 384 -8.85 -11.10 -1.89
CA LEU A 384 -9.20 -10.84 -3.28
C LEU A 384 -10.15 -9.63 -3.41
N LYS A 385 -11.18 -9.53 -2.58
CA LYS A 385 -12.11 -8.39 -2.54
C LYS A 385 -11.36 -7.08 -2.27
N VAL A 386 -10.52 -7.04 -1.24
CA VAL A 386 -9.74 -5.84 -0.88
C VAL A 386 -8.79 -5.43 -2.01
N LEU A 387 -8.06 -6.38 -2.59
CA LEU A 387 -7.13 -6.08 -3.69
C LEU A 387 -7.86 -5.61 -4.95
N LEU A 388 -9.02 -6.18 -5.27
CA LEU A 388 -9.85 -5.77 -6.38
C LEU A 388 -10.42 -4.35 -6.15
N ALA A 389 -10.90 -4.07 -4.95
CA ALA A 389 -11.37 -2.74 -4.55
C ALA A 389 -10.25 -1.70 -4.62
N LEU A 390 -9.05 -2.04 -4.16
CA LEU A 390 -7.87 -1.19 -4.26
C LEU A 390 -7.52 -0.92 -5.72
N HIS A 391 -7.56 -1.94 -6.58
CA HIS A 391 -7.30 -1.80 -8.00
C HIS A 391 -8.29 -0.83 -8.66
N HIS A 392 -9.59 -0.99 -8.41
CA HIS A 392 -10.62 -0.06 -8.86
C HIS A 392 -10.40 1.36 -8.32
N TYR A 393 -10.04 1.50 -7.05
CA TYR A 393 -9.78 2.79 -6.44
C TYR A 393 -8.61 3.52 -7.11
N LEU A 394 -7.49 2.84 -7.30
CA LEU A 394 -6.30 3.40 -7.94
C LEU A 394 -6.56 3.74 -9.42
N GLN A 395 -7.27 2.88 -10.16
CA GLN A 395 -7.64 3.13 -11.56
C GLN A 395 -8.69 4.23 -11.74
N SER A 396 -9.46 4.56 -10.71
CA SER A 396 -10.47 5.62 -10.79
C SER A 396 -9.88 7.04 -10.86
N GLY A 397 -8.58 7.19 -10.60
CA GLY A 397 -7.95 8.50 -10.44
C GLY A 397 -8.37 9.27 -9.17
N SER A 398 -9.24 8.67 -8.34
CA SER A 398 -9.72 9.30 -7.10
C SER A 398 -8.74 9.16 -5.94
N ALA A 399 -7.81 8.21 -6.02
CA ALA A 399 -6.79 7.99 -5.00
C ALA A 399 -5.86 9.21 -4.90
N ARG A 400 -5.55 9.63 -3.66
CA ARG A 400 -4.70 10.81 -3.41
C ARG A 400 -3.21 10.45 -3.52
N CYS A 401 -2.85 9.65 -4.50
CA CYS A 401 -1.46 9.30 -4.77
C CYS A 401 -0.91 10.29 -5.80
N GLY A 402 0.14 11.06 -5.48
CA GLY A 402 0.66 12.11 -6.37
C GLY A 402 0.97 11.64 -7.79
N ALA A 403 1.48 10.41 -7.94
CA ALA A 403 1.69 9.74 -9.22
C ALA A 403 0.39 9.58 -10.05
N ILE A 404 -0.68 9.11 -9.41
CA ILE A 404 -2.00 8.92 -10.03
C ILE A 404 -2.61 10.28 -10.34
N MET A 405 -2.60 11.21 -9.38
CA MET A 405 -3.10 12.56 -9.57
C MET A 405 -2.43 13.27 -10.75
N ARG A 406 -1.13 13.03 -10.97
CA ARG A 406 -0.40 13.55 -12.14
C ARG A 406 -0.86 12.86 -13.43
N ALA A 407 -0.85 11.53 -13.45
CA ALA A 407 -1.19 10.74 -14.64
C ALA A 407 -2.62 10.99 -15.16
N PHE A 408 -3.57 11.33 -14.27
CA PHE A 408 -4.95 11.66 -14.66
C PHE A 408 -5.19 13.17 -14.94
N LYS A 409 -4.26 14.05 -14.57
CA LYS A 409 -4.37 15.50 -14.83
C LYS A 409 -3.69 15.93 -16.12
N GLU A 410 -2.55 15.34 -16.45
CA GLU A 410 -1.88 15.58 -17.72
C GLU A 410 -2.77 14.92 -18.80
N PRO A 411 -3.32 15.67 -19.78
CA PRO A 411 -3.84 15.05 -20.98
C PRO A 411 -2.73 14.15 -21.50
N LEU A 412 -3.01 12.87 -21.76
CA LEU A 412 -2.06 12.01 -22.46
C LEU A 412 -1.90 12.60 -23.86
N GLU A 413 -1.00 13.58 -23.98
CA GLU A 413 -0.51 14.04 -25.26
C GLU A 413 0.25 12.83 -25.80
N PHE A 414 -0.45 11.99 -26.56
CA PHE A 414 0.15 11.01 -27.47
C PHE A 414 0.85 11.79 -28.60
N GLY A 415 1.80 12.64 -28.21
CA GLY A 415 2.66 13.41 -29.07
C GLY A 415 3.81 12.52 -29.48
N MET A 416 3.75 12.03 -30.70
CA MET A 416 4.93 11.62 -31.44
C MET A 416 5.89 12.82 -31.50
N ASN A 417 6.77 12.97 -30.52
CA ASN A 417 7.95 13.81 -30.67
C ASN A 417 9.14 13.06 -30.05
N PRO A 418 9.84 12.23 -30.84
CA PRO A 418 11.01 11.46 -30.38
C PRO A 418 12.29 12.31 -30.25
N GLU A 419 12.19 13.63 -30.35
CA GLU A 419 13.32 14.53 -30.21
C GLU A 419 13.28 15.21 -28.83
N LEU A 420 14.37 15.08 -28.08
CA LEU A 420 14.72 15.76 -26.82
C LEU A 420 14.54 14.92 -25.55
N HIS A 421 15.59 14.18 -25.19
CA HIS A 421 16.25 14.31 -23.88
C HIS A 421 17.59 13.56 -23.87
N ASP A 422 18.59 14.12 -24.55
CA ASP A 422 19.99 13.96 -24.18
C ASP A 422 20.38 15.25 -23.45
N ALA A 423 20.21 15.28 -22.13
CA ALA A 423 20.77 16.33 -21.28
C ALA A 423 20.93 15.81 -19.85
N ASP A 424 22.19 15.48 -19.55
CA ASP A 424 22.86 15.64 -18.26
C ASP A 424 22.37 14.77 -17.09
N GLU A 425 22.64 13.46 -17.19
CA GLU A 425 23.06 12.68 -16.01
C GLU A 425 24.57 12.88 -15.83
N GLU A 426 24.97 13.85 -14.99
CA GLU A 426 26.31 13.88 -14.42
C GLU A 426 26.44 12.72 -13.42
N GLU A 427 26.78 11.53 -13.93
CA GLU A 427 27.44 10.50 -13.12
C GLU A 427 28.87 10.95 -12.87
N GLU A 428 29.17 11.24 -11.61
CA GLU A 428 30.52 11.39 -11.08
C GLU A 428 31.21 10.01 -11.13
N ILE A 429 31.75 9.66 -12.30
CA ILE A 429 32.57 8.46 -12.50
C ILE A 429 33.97 8.74 -11.97
N GLU A 430 34.28 8.12 -10.84
CA GLU A 430 35.62 8.03 -10.26
C GLU A 430 36.58 7.36 -11.27
N THR A 431 37.51 8.14 -11.81
CA THR A 431 38.46 7.72 -12.84
C THR A 431 39.56 6.82 -12.25
N VAL A 432 39.56 5.53 -12.63
CA VAL A 432 40.71 4.61 -12.44
C VAL A 432 41.56 4.59 -13.71
N PRO A 433 42.91 4.69 -13.64
CA PRO A 433 43.75 4.82 -14.82
C PRO A 433 43.90 3.51 -15.61
N LYS A 434 43.68 3.61 -16.93
CA LYS A 434 43.97 2.58 -17.93
C LYS A 434 45.48 2.42 -18.12
N SER A 435 45.94 1.18 -18.12
CA SER A 435 47.22 0.79 -18.70
C SER A 435 47.01 -0.37 -19.68
N GLN A 436 47.69 -0.25 -20.81
CA GLN A 436 48.10 -1.29 -21.78
C GLN A 436 47.20 -1.63 -22.98
N LYS A 437 47.89 -1.59 -24.13
CA LYS A 437 47.64 -2.11 -25.49
C LYS A 437 49.03 -2.53 -26.01
N PRO A 438 49.19 -3.22 -27.17
CA PRO A 438 48.58 -4.45 -27.69
C PRO A 438 49.64 -5.50 -28.15
N ALA A 439 49.18 -6.72 -28.43
CA ALA A 439 49.64 -7.65 -29.49
C ALA A 439 48.78 -8.92 -29.37
N SER A 440 48.40 -9.71 -30.36
CA SER A 440 48.68 -9.82 -31.80
C SER A 440 47.66 -10.81 -32.38
N ALA A 441 47.48 -10.77 -33.71
CA ALA A 441 46.63 -11.64 -34.52
C ALA A 441 46.86 -13.15 -34.35
N VAL A 442 45.86 -13.97 -34.70
CA VAL A 442 45.93 -15.19 -35.55
C VAL A 442 44.52 -15.82 -35.66
N SER A 443 43.96 -15.84 -36.87
CA SER A 443 43.03 -16.86 -37.40
C SER A 443 43.87 -17.97 -38.07
N PRO A 444 43.42 -19.21 -38.41
CA PRO A 444 42.05 -19.59 -38.82
C PRO A 444 41.61 -21.05 -38.48
N LYS A 445 40.34 -21.40 -38.75
CA LYS A 445 39.89 -22.52 -39.62
C LYS A 445 38.48 -23.02 -39.26
N ALA A 446 37.62 -22.97 -40.27
CA ALA A 446 36.33 -23.62 -40.30
C ALA A 446 36.46 -25.14 -40.49
N LYS A 447 35.54 -25.90 -39.87
CA LYS A 447 35.12 -27.25 -40.28
C LYS A 447 33.59 -27.34 -40.14
N PRO A 448 32.87 -27.97 -41.10
CA PRO A 448 31.42 -28.13 -41.06
C PRO A 448 31.03 -29.51 -40.50
N LEU A 449 29.97 -29.58 -39.69
CA LEU A 449 29.30 -30.80 -39.22
C LEU A 449 27.85 -30.45 -38.78
N PRO A 450 26.91 -31.41 -38.66
CA PRO A 450 25.92 -31.69 -39.69
C PRO A 450 24.48 -31.38 -39.24
N VAL A 451 23.56 -31.51 -40.21
CA VAL A 451 22.10 -31.44 -40.05
C VAL A 451 21.60 -32.56 -39.16
N GLU A 452 20.96 -32.24 -38.02
CA GLU A 452 20.07 -33.18 -37.33
C GLU A 452 18.88 -32.48 -36.65
N ARG A 453 17.69 -32.81 -37.19
CA ARG A 453 16.36 -33.00 -36.59
C ARG A 453 15.82 -31.99 -35.57
N SER A 454 14.74 -31.35 -36.02
CA SER A 454 13.76 -30.55 -35.29
C SER A 454 13.15 -31.27 -34.08
N ALA A 455 13.25 -30.63 -32.91
CA ALA A 455 12.41 -30.84 -31.73
C ALA A 455 11.57 -29.57 -31.48
N PRO A 456 10.38 -29.67 -30.85
CA PRO A 456 9.41 -28.59 -30.83
C PRO A 456 9.87 -27.43 -29.95
N GLU A 457 9.72 -26.21 -30.46
CA GLU A 457 10.00 -24.95 -29.76
C GLU A 457 9.14 -24.85 -28.51
N THR A 458 9.77 -25.07 -27.37
CA THR A 458 9.27 -24.63 -26.07
C THR A 458 9.55 -23.15 -25.96
N PHE A 459 8.52 -22.31 -26.09
CA PHE A 459 8.61 -20.89 -25.77
C PHE A 459 9.09 -20.73 -24.32
N PRO A 460 10.24 -20.08 -24.06
CA PRO A 460 10.60 -19.74 -22.70
C PRO A 460 9.63 -18.67 -22.21
N SER A 461 8.96 -18.92 -21.09
CA SER A 461 8.25 -17.88 -20.37
C SER A 461 9.24 -16.76 -20.02
N GLU A 462 8.82 -15.50 -20.14
CA GLU A 462 9.59 -14.29 -19.78
C GLU A 462 10.24 -14.42 -18.38
N LEU A 463 9.57 -15.13 -17.46
CA LEU A 463 10.06 -15.53 -16.13
C LEU A 463 11.36 -16.34 -16.17
N SER A 464 11.51 -17.30 -17.10
CA SER A 464 12.73 -18.09 -17.26
C SER A 464 13.93 -17.25 -17.75
N ARG A 465 13.66 -16.17 -18.49
CA ARG A 465 14.68 -15.17 -18.87
C ARG A 465 15.06 -14.30 -17.68
N GLN A 466 14.10 -13.84 -16.89
CA GLN A 466 14.35 -13.01 -15.71
C GLN A 466 15.10 -13.76 -14.59
N LEU A 467 14.72 -15.01 -14.30
CA LEU A 467 15.42 -15.89 -13.35
C LEU A 467 16.87 -16.21 -13.77
N LYS A 468 17.14 -16.36 -15.08
CA LYS A 468 18.51 -16.51 -15.60
C LYS A 468 19.37 -15.26 -15.40
N MET A 469 18.79 -14.06 -15.48
CA MET A 469 19.54 -12.82 -15.24
C MET A 469 19.91 -12.63 -13.76
N LEU A 470 19.04 -13.05 -12.84
CA LEU A 470 19.31 -12.95 -11.39
C LEU A 470 20.41 -13.93 -10.93
N ARG A 471 20.43 -15.17 -11.44
CA ARG A 471 21.48 -16.16 -11.11
C ARG A 471 22.88 -15.75 -11.58
N HIS A 472 23.01 -14.94 -12.63
CA HIS A 472 24.33 -14.49 -13.09
C HIS A 472 24.94 -13.37 -12.23
N LYS A 473 24.15 -12.67 -11.41
CA LYS A 473 24.66 -11.61 -10.51
C LYS A 473 25.19 -12.13 -9.17
N ALA A 474 24.77 -13.31 -8.71
CA ALA A 474 25.21 -13.87 -7.42
C ALA A 474 26.54 -14.65 -7.46
N GLY A 475 27.14 -14.89 -8.63
CA GLY A 475 28.24 -15.85 -8.80
C GLY A 475 29.68 -15.31 -8.82
N LYS A 476 29.92 -14.02 -8.51
CA LYS A 476 31.28 -13.44 -8.57
C LYS A 476 31.63 -12.64 -7.31
N GLY A 477 31.88 -13.36 -6.21
CA GLY A 477 32.39 -12.81 -4.96
C GLY A 477 33.31 -13.80 -4.24
N GLY A 478 34.40 -14.23 -4.89
CA GLY A 478 35.39 -15.11 -4.28
C GLY A 478 36.35 -14.34 -3.36
N ILE A 479 36.13 -14.41 -2.05
CA ILE A 479 37.05 -13.88 -1.03
C ILE A 479 38.22 -14.87 -0.88
N ARG A 480 39.42 -14.43 -1.27
CA ARG A 480 40.67 -15.18 -1.17
C ARG A 480 41.37 -14.79 0.13
N SER A 481 41.16 -15.58 1.19
CA SER A 481 41.88 -15.47 2.47
C SER A 481 43.34 -15.94 2.30
N LYS A 482 44.31 -15.07 2.58
CA LYS A 482 45.72 -15.42 2.72
C LYS A 482 46.06 -15.47 4.21
N ARG A 483 46.34 -16.67 4.71
CA ARG A 483 47.13 -16.89 5.94
C ARG A 483 48.62 -16.76 5.62
N SER A 484 49.38 -16.18 6.54
CA SER A 484 50.82 -16.40 6.70
C SER A 484 51.14 -16.44 8.21
N PRO A 485 52.18 -17.19 8.65
CA PRO A 485 52.28 -17.68 10.02
C PRO A 485 53.35 -16.98 10.87
N ASP A 486 53.27 -17.28 12.17
CA ASP A 486 54.29 -17.35 13.22
C ASP A 486 55.11 -16.11 13.63
N SER A 487 54.96 -15.73 14.91
CA SER A 487 56.07 -15.59 15.89
C SER A 487 55.52 -15.55 17.32
N GLN A 488 56.08 -16.38 18.19
CA GLN A 488 55.76 -16.54 19.62
C GLN A 488 56.52 -15.54 20.53
N GLU A 489 56.06 -15.49 21.80
CA GLU A 489 56.74 -15.02 23.04
C GLU A 489 56.94 -13.49 23.21
N THR A 490 56.72 -12.83 24.36
CA THR A 490 56.59 -13.22 25.78
C THR A 490 55.85 -12.12 26.59
N ALA A 491 55.18 -12.56 27.67
CA ALA A 491 54.76 -11.90 28.91
C ALA A 491 54.87 -10.36 29.10
N GLN A 492 53.78 -9.74 29.58
CA GLN A 492 53.80 -8.98 30.85
C GLN A 492 52.40 -8.63 31.39
N GLN A 493 52.29 -8.78 32.72
CA GLN A 493 51.17 -8.45 33.59
C GLN A 493 50.78 -6.97 33.53
N SER A 494 49.49 -6.64 33.67
CA SER A 494 49.02 -5.65 34.65
C SER A 494 47.50 -5.49 34.56
N SER A 495 46.80 -6.13 35.50
CA SER A 495 45.41 -5.83 35.83
C SER A 495 45.39 -4.78 36.95
N ARG A 496 44.85 -3.59 36.68
CA ARG A 496 44.38 -2.63 37.71
C ARG A 496 43.08 -2.00 37.18
N SER A 497 41.90 -2.31 37.72
CA SER A 497 41.35 -1.81 39.00
C SER A 497 41.34 -0.28 39.08
N TRP A 498 40.18 0.33 38.79
CA TRP A 498 39.80 1.64 39.34
C TRP A 498 38.53 1.50 40.19
N PHE A 499 38.59 2.16 41.34
CA PHE A 499 37.85 1.95 42.56
C PHE A 499 36.61 2.84 42.65
N SER A 500 35.53 2.32 43.24
CA SER A 500 34.46 3.09 43.87
C SER A 500 34.93 3.74 45.18
N ARG A 501 34.44 4.95 45.49
CA ARG A 501 34.35 5.44 46.89
C ARG A 501 33.32 6.56 47.03
N SER A 502 32.30 6.33 47.85
CA SER A 502 31.99 7.19 49.00
C SER A 502 31.05 6.45 49.99
N GLN A 503 31.49 6.40 51.25
CA GLN A 503 30.74 6.05 52.47
C GLN A 503 30.12 7.33 53.06
N GLY A 504 29.25 7.37 54.08
CA GLY A 504 28.75 6.44 55.11
C GLY A 504 27.49 7.09 55.73
N ILE A 505 26.82 6.66 56.81
CA ILE A 505 27.22 6.26 58.19
C ILE A 505 25.94 5.70 58.85
N GLY A 506 26.05 4.76 59.81
CA GLY A 506 24.99 4.56 60.83
C GLY A 506 24.75 3.16 61.41
N LYS A 507 25.51 2.82 62.45
CA LYS A 507 25.47 1.63 63.34
C LYS A 507 24.07 1.26 63.92
N LYS A 508 23.79 -0.03 64.14
CA LYS A 508 23.75 -0.69 65.48
C LYS A 508 23.36 -2.19 65.44
N LEU A 509 23.89 -2.88 66.45
CA LEU A 509 23.91 -4.32 66.78
C LEU A 509 22.53 -4.99 66.99
N ASN A 510 22.40 -6.30 66.68
CA ASN A 510 22.38 -7.38 67.69
C ASN A 510 22.16 -8.80 67.13
N LYS A 511 23.00 -9.72 67.63
CA LYS A 511 22.78 -11.13 68.05
C LYS A 511 22.15 -12.16 67.07
N SER A 512 22.99 -13.09 66.65
CA SER A 512 22.70 -14.47 66.19
C SER A 512 22.52 -15.44 67.40
N PRO A 513 22.41 -16.78 67.23
CA PRO A 513 21.53 -17.68 66.43
C PRO A 513 20.88 -18.73 67.43
N PRO A 514 20.47 -20.01 67.15
CA PRO A 514 20.73 -20.85 65.95
C PRO A 514 19.75 -22.00 65.55
N ARG A 515 20.13 -22.60 64.41
CA ARG A 515 20.21 -24.05 64.07
C ARG A 515 19.00 -24.84 63.51
N ASP A 516 19.34 -25.48 62.38
CA ASP A 516 19.09 -26.86 61.94
C ASP A 516 17.69 -27.32 61.50
N LYS A 517 17.55 -27.44 60.16
CA LYS A 517 17.24 -28.64 59.31
C LYS A 517 16.41 -29.81 59.91
N PRO A 518 15.97 -30.78 59.08
CA PRO A 518 15.10 -30.73 57.90
C PRO A 518 13.96 -31.79 58.00
N ALA A 519 13.08 -31.85 57.00
CA ALA A 519 12.48 -33.08 56.48
C ALA A 519 12.24 -32.91 54.98
#